data_AF-A0AAV6Z8Y0-F1
#
_entry.id   AF-A0AAV6Z8Y0-F1
#
_cell.length_a   1.000
_cell.length_b   1.000
_cell.length_c   1.000
_cell.angle_alpha   90.00
_cell.angle_beta   90.00
_cell.angle_gamma   90.00
#
_symmetry.space_group_name_H-M   'P 1'
#
loop_
_entity.id
_entity.type
_entity.pdbx_description
1 polymer ?
#
loop_
_entity_poly.entity_id
_entity_poly.type
_entity_poly.pdbx_seq_one_letter_code
_entity_poly.pdbx_strand_id
1 'polypeptide(L)'
;MQAIEASRKTLRKSEPNKLTSSGSSLTVTFSPNVRLWGETNSGQFSHLGVFTLGARADSYYEYLLKQWIQSGKKENSFLEDYMQAIEGVKKNLLRKSEPNKLTFIGELSHGHFSPKMDHLVCFLPGTLALGAHNGITSDHMEIAVALMETCYQMYRQMETGLSPEISHFLLHASQGSKDIDVKPADRHNLLRPETVESLFYLYRFTGDTKYQDWGWEILQNFNKYTRVPSGGYTSINNVQNPTSPEPRDKMESFFLGETLKYLFLLFSDDVDLLNLDKFVFNTEAHPLPVWTS
;
A
#
# COMPACT_ATOMS: atom_id res chain seq x y z
N MET A 1 -9.04 -13.14 -9.23
CA MET A 1 -10.49 -13.21 -9.54
C MET A 1 -11.25 -14.18 -8.62
N GLN A 2 -11.02 -15.51 -8.67
CA GLN A 2 -11.80 -16.48 -7.87
C GLN A 2 -11.74 -16.25 -6.35
N ALA A 3 -10.59 -15.86 -5.79
CA ALA A 3 -10.44 -15.60 -4.35
C ALA A 3 -11.24 -14.38 -3.87
N ILE A 4 -11.27 -13.29 -4.64
CA ILE A 4 -11.99 -12.07 -4.27
C ILE A 4 -13.49 -12.30 -4.34
N GLU A 5 -13.96 -12.98 -5.39
CA GLU A 5 -15.37 -13.28 -5.54
C GLU A 5 -15.86 -14.30 -4.49
N ALA A 6 -15.00 -15.23 -4.07
CA ALA A 6 -15.25 -16.11 -2.92
C ALA A 6 -15.37 -15.30 -1.61
N SER A 7 -14.44 -14.38 -1.32
CA SER A 7 -14.53 -13.49 -0.15
C SER A 7 -15.80 -12.63 -0.17
N ARG A 8 -16.23 -12.14 -1.34
CA ARG A 8 -17.48 -11.36 -1.51
C ARG A 8 -18.74 -12.19 -1.26
N LYS A 9 -18.78 -13.44 -1.75
CA LYS A 9 -19.92 -14.35 -1.49
C LYS A 9 -20.06 -14.68 0.00
N THR A 10 -18.95 -14.76 0.74
CA THR A 10 -18.97 -14.87 2.20
C THR A 10 -19.58 -13.61 2.84
N LEU A 11 -19.13 -12.42 2.43
CA LEU A 11 -19.61 -11.15 2.98
C LEU A 11 -21.13 -10.98 2.84
N ARG A 12 -21.67 -11.31 1.66
CA ARG A 12 -23.12 -11.22 1.41
C ARG A 12 -23.92 -12.30 2.14
N LYS A 13 -23.33 -13.45 2.46
CA LYS A 13 -24.01 -14.51 3.25
C LYS A 13 -24.05 -14.19 4.75
N SER A 14 -23.17 -13.33 5.26
CA SER A 14 -23.19 -12.90 6.67
C SER A 14 -24.25 -11.85 7.01
N GLU A 15 -25.02 -11.33 6.04
CA GLU A 15 -26.18 -10.47 6.29
C GLU A 15 -27.51 -11.18 5.97
N PRO A 16 -28.25 -11.65 6.98
CA PRO A 16 -29.70 -11.78 6.88
C PRO A 16 -30.41 -10.76 7.79
N ASN A 17 -31.40 -10.09 7.20
CA ASN A 17 -32.53 -9.35 7.79
C ASN A 17 -32.39 -7.85 8.07
N LYS A 18 -33.16 -7.07 7.29
CA LYS A 18 -33.60 -5.70 7.58
C LYS A 18 -34.79 -5.69 8.56
N LEU A 19 -34.81 -4.62 9.36
CA LEU A 19 -35.93 -3.91 10.00
C LEU A 19 -36.70 -4.59 11.16
N THR A 20 -36.50 -4.04 12.37
CA THR A 20 -37.58 -3.54 13.23
C THR A 20 -37.11 -2.28 13.99
N SER A 21 -38.03 -1.33 14.17
CA SER A 21 -37.83 -0.04 14.82
C SER A 21 -37.95 -0.15 16.35
N SER A 22 -36.97 0.37 17.10
CA SER A 22 -37.16 1.21 18.30
C SER A 22 -35.82 1.52 18.98
N GLY A 23 -35.64 2.77 19.41
CA GLY A 23 -34.78 3.12 20.55
C GLY A 23 -33.26 3.16 20.33
N SER A 24 -32.77 4.30 19.84
CA SER A 24 -31.55 4.98 20.30
C SER A 24 -30.34 4.11 20.71
N SER A 25 -29.55 3.69 19.71
CA SER A 25 -28.09 3.74 19.72
C SER A 25 -27.62 3.44 18.29
N LEU A 26 -27.20 4.47 17.56
CA LEU A 26 -26.59 4.31 16.24
C LEU A 26 -25.18 3.74 16.42
N THR A 27 -25.11 2.42 16.61
CA THR A 27 -23.86 1.68 16.48
C THR A 27 -23.49 1.72 15.00
N VAL A 28 -22.57 2.60 14.63
CA VAL A 28 -22.00 2.65 13.28
C VAL A 28 -21.27 1.32 13.05
N THR A 29 -21.92 0.41 12.32
CA THR A 29 -21.36 -0.90 11.97
C THR A 29 -20.12 -0.69 11.13
N PHE A 30 -19.00 -1.04 11.72
CA PHE A 30 -17.69 -1.04 11.10
C PHE A 30 -17.66 -2.12 10.01
N SER A 31 -17.57 -1.74 8.74
CA SER A 31 -17.39 -2.68 7.64
C SER A 31 -16.17 -2.35 6.78
N PRO A 32 -14.93 -2.36 7.31
CA PRO A 32 -13.75 -2.58 6.49
C PRO A 32 -13.63 -4.10 6.30
N ASN A 33 -14.51 -4.68 5.51
CA ASN A 33 -14.65 -6.13 5.51
C ASN A 33 -13.76 -6.78 4.44
N VAL A 34 -12.44 -6.81 4.68
CA VAL A 34 -11.72 -8.08 4.55
C VAL A 34 -10.90 -8.32 5.80
N ARG A 35 -11.14 -9.51 6.34
CA ARG A 35 -10.58 -10.01 7.58
C ARG A 35 -9.56 -11.07 7.18
N LEU A 36 -8.43 -11.09 7.88
CA LEU A 36 -7.16 -11.69 7.46
C LEU A 36 -7.19 -13.16 7.05
N TRP A 37 -8.23 -13.90 7.45
CA TRP A 37 -8.31 -15.33 7.29
C TRP A 37 -9.75 -15.76 7.01
N GLY A 38 -9.93 -16.66 6.06
CA GLY A 38 -11.19 -17.34 5.79
C GLY A 38 -11.02 -18.84 6.00
N GLU A 39 -11.94 -19.46 6.72
CA GLU A 39 -12.00 -20.92 6.83
C GLU A 39 -12.52 -21.51 5.52
N THR A 40 -11.76 -22.43 4.92
CA THR A 40 -12.12 -23.03 3.62
C THR A 40 -13.40 -23.85 3.67
N ASN A 41 -13.74 -24.41 4.85
CA ASN A 41 -14.90 -25.28 5.02
C ASN A 41 -16.20 -24.50 5.29
N SER A 42 -16.14 -23.47 6.14
CA SER A 42 -17.31 -22.68 6.53
C SER A 42 -17.51 -21.44 5.65
N GLY A 43 -16.45 -21.02 4.96
CA GLY A 43 -16.38 -19.75 4.27
C GLY A 43 -16.36 -18.55 5.22
N GLN A 44 -16.41 -18.74 6.55
CA GLN A 44 -16.45 -17.64 7.52
C GLN A 44 -15.07 -17.07 7.78
N PHE A 45 -15.02 -15.80 8.19
CA PHE A 45 -13.77 -15.17 8.61
C PHE A 45 -13.34 -15.68 9.99
N SER A 46 -12.03 -15.93 10.14
CA SER A 46 -11.39 -16.20 11.43
C SER A 46 -10.51 -15.01 11.86
N HIS A 47 -9.97 -15.05 13.08
CA HIS A 47 -9.20 -13.95 13.71
C HIS A 47 -9.94 -12.61 13.73
N LEU A 48 -11.16 -12.64 14.28
CA LEU A 48 -12.01 -11.46 14.41
C LEU A 48 -11.34 -10.34 15.22
N GLY A 49 -11.52 -9.09 14.80
CA GLY A 49 -11.03 -7.92 15.52
C GLY A 49 -9.60 -7.50 15.17
N VAL A 50 -8.93 -8.17 14.22
CA VAL A 50 -7.60 -7.80 13.73
C VAL A 50 -7.71 -7.21 12.32
N PHE A 51 -7.21 -5.98 12.15
CA PHE A 51 -7.26 -5.21 10.91
C PHE A 51 -5.87 -4.63 10.62
N THR A 52 -5.40 -4.88 9.40
CA THR A 52 -4.16 -4.32 8.85
C THR A 52 -4.37 -4.06 7.36
N LEU A 53 -3.60 -3.14 6.80
CA LEU A 53 -3.47 -2.94 5.35
C LEU A 53 -2.17 -3.52 4.81
N GLY A 54 -1.35 -4.14 5.67
CA GLY A 54 -0.14 -4.84 5.26
C GLY A 54 -0.43 -6.26 4.77
N ALA A 55 0.55 -7.13 5.00
CA ALA A 55 0.53 -8.48 4.46
C ALA A 55 -0.80 -9.20 4.72
N ARG A 56 -1.32 -9.87 3.69
CA ARG A 56 -2.56 -10.68 3.63
C ARG A 56 -3.85 -9.89 3.39
N ALA A 57 -3.83 -8.57 3.50
CA ALA A 57 -5.03 -7.74 3.33
C ALA A 57 -4.86 -6.62 2.29
N ASP A 58 -3.64 -6.11 2.12
CA ASP A 58 -3.22 -5.16 1.09
C ASP A 58 -3.97 -5.26 -0.26
N SER A 59 -3.65 -6.29 -1.03
CA SER A 59 -4.07 -6.49 -2.42
C SER A 59 -5.57 -6.75 -2.57
N TYR A 60 -6.27 -7.10 -1.48
CA TYR A 60 -7.73 -7.14 -1.53
C TYR A 60 -8.30 -5.75 -1.83
N TYR A 61 -7.87 -4.73 -1.08
CA TYR A 61 -8.37 -3.36 -1.23
C TYR A 61 -7.95 -2.77 -2.58
N GLU A 62 -6.73 -3.07 -3.00
CA GLU A 62 -6.19 -2.71 -4.32
C GLU A 62 -7.08 -3.25 -5.46
N TYR A 63 -7.42 -4.55 -5.39
CA TYR A 63 -8.21 -5.18 -6.44
C TYR A 63 -9.68 -4.80 -6.44
N LEU A 64 -10.25 -4.31 -5.33
CA LEU A 64 -11.59 -3.72 -5.37
C LEU A 64 -11.60 -2.56 -6.37
N LEU A 65 -10.66 -1.62 -6.23
CA LEU A 65 -10.55 -0.50 -7.17
C LEU A 65 -10.17 -0.97 -8.58
N LYS A 66 -9.14 -1.81 -8.69
CA LYS A 66 -8.61 -2.23 -10.01
C LYS A 66 -9.62 -3.06 -10.80
N GLN A 67 -10.45 -3.90 -10.18
CA GLN A 67 -11.53 -4.62 -10.88
C GLN A 67 -12.65 -3.69 -11.32
N TRP A 68 -13.03 -2.71 -10.48
CA TRP A 68 -13.99 -1.69 -10.91
C TRP A 68 -13.50 -0.96 -12.16
N ILE A 69 -12.23 -0.52 -12.18
CA ILE A 69 -11.60 0.10 -13.36
C ILE A 69 -11.57 -0.88 -14.54
N GLN A 70 -11.09 -2.11 -14.34
CA GLN A 70 -10.97 -3.13 -15.39
C GLN A 70 -12.30 -3.41 -16.09
N SER A 71 -13.40 -3.44 -15.34
CA SER A 71 -14.77 -3.65 -15.87
C SER A 71 -15.31 -2.48 -16.71
N GLY A 72 -14.50 -1.46 -16.98
CA GLY A 72 -14.94 -0.22 -17.60
C GLY A 72 -15.86 0.58 -16.67
N LYS A 73 -15.63 0.50 -15.35
CA LYS A 73 -16.41 1.17 -14.30
C LYS A 73 -17.87 0.73 -14.22
N LYS A 74 -18.19 -0.50 -14.66
CA LYS A 74 -19.57 -1.03 -14.71
C LYS A 74 -19.96 -1.78 -13.44
N GLU A 75 -19.01 -2.43 -12.78
CA GLU A 75 -19.27 -3.22 -11.58
C GLU A 75 -19.20 -2.38 -10.30
N ASN A 76 -20.20 -1.50 -10.10
CA ASN A 76 -20.25 -0.53 -8.99
C ASN A 76 -20.12 -1.16 -7.59
N SER A 77 -20.52 -2.41 -7.44
CA SER A 77 -20.38 -3.12 -6.18
C SER A 77 -18.92 -3.21 -5.68
N PHE A 78 -17.93 -3.24 -6.58
CA PHE A 78 -16.52 -3.17 -6.17
C PHE A 78 -16.13 -1.77 -5.68
N LEU A 79 -16.67 -0.73 -6.31
CA LEU A 79 -16.45 0.66 -5.89
C LEU A 79 -17.07 0.92 -4.52
N GLU A 80 -18.29 0.42 -4.27
CA GLU A 80 -18.97 0.52 -2.97
C GLU A 80 -18.13 -0.12 -1.85
N ASP A 81 -17.67 -1.36 -2.07
CA ASP A 81 -16.80 -2.09 -1.13
C ASP A 81 -15.48 -1.32 -0.89
N TYR A 82 -14.88 -0.76 -1.95
CA TYR A 82 -13.64 0.03 -1.86
C TYR A 82 -13.84 1.31 -1.04
N MET A 83 -14.88 2.10 -1.35
CA MET A 83 -15.17 3.35 -0.64
C MET A 83 -15.44 3.09 0.84
N GLN A 84 -16.20 2.04 1.15
CA GLN A 84 -16.47 1.65 2.53
C GLN A 84 -15.18 1.27 3.27
N ALA A 85 -14.28 0.54 2.60
CA ALA A 85 -12.99 0.17 3.18
C ALA A 85 -12.11 1.40 3.46
N ILE A 86 -11.95 2.31 2.50
CA ILE A 86 -11.12 3.51 2.66
C ILE A 86 -11.65 4.43 3.77
N GLU A 87 -12.97 4.61 3.89
CA GLU A 87 -13.55 5.33 5.03
C GLU A 87 -13.26 4.65 6.37
N GLY A 88 -13.26 3.31 6.39
CA GLY A 88 -12.82 2.53 7.54
C GLY A 88 -11.34 2.77 7.89
N VAL A 89 -10.45 2.81 6.89
CA VAL A 89 -9.02 3.11 7.07
C VAL A 89 -8.83 4.49 7.69
N LYS A 90 -9.46 5.51 7.09
CA LYS A 90 -9.37 6.91 7.54
C LYS A 90 -9.79 7.06 8.99
N LYS A 91 -10.93 6.47 9.36
CA LYS A 91 -11.48 6.62 10.70
C LYS A 91 -10.62 5.95 11.77
N ASN A 92 -9.94 4.85 11.45
CA ASN A 92 -9.45 3.92 12.48
C ASN A 92 -7.96 3.67 12.46
N LEU A 93 -7.33 3.68 11.29
CA LEU A 93 -5.95 3.28 11.10
C LEU A 93 -5.04 4.48 10.78
N LEU A 94 -5.59 5.57 10.27
CA LEU A 94 -4.84 6.77 9.94
C LEU A 94 -4.47 7.55 11.22
N ARG A 95 -3.17 7.79 11.41
CA ARG A 95 -2.62 8.62 12.50
C ARG A 95 -1.50 9.51 11.96
N LYS A 96 -1.00 10.41 12.80
CA LYS A 96 0.16 11.26 12.52
C LYS A 96 1.31 10.92 13.46
N SER A 97 2.52 10.87 12.93
CA SER A 97 3.73 10.65 13.72
C SER A 97 4.18 11.91 14.46
N GLU A 98 5.17 11.75 15.32
CA GLU A 98 5.97 12.81 15.91
C GLU A 98 7.45 12.61 15.53
N PRO A 99 8.23 13.67 15.27
CA PRO A 99 7.86 15.08 15.40
C PRO A 99 7.26 15.71 14.12
N ASN A 100 7.41 15.08 12.94
CA ASN A 100 7.14 15.73 11.66
C ASN A 100 5.67 15.62 11.20
N LYS A 101 4.80 15.01 12.01
CA LYS A 101 3.36 14.87 11.72
C LYS A 101 3.06 14.11 10.43
N LEU A 102 3.90 13.13 10.09
CA LEU A 102 3.74 12.29 8.90
C LEU A 102 2.46 11.46 9.04
N THR A 103 1.60 11.49 8.01
CA THR A 103 0.38 10.67 7.97
C THR A 103 0.77 9.22 7.70
N PHE A 104 0.41 8.29 8.58
CA PHE A 104 0.72 6.87 8.38
C PHE A 104 -0.50 5.99 8.70
N ILE A 105 -0.47 4.74 8.24
CA ILE A 105 -1.51 3.74 8.48
C ILE A 105 -0.96 2.71 9.46
N GLY A 106 -1.56 2.64 10.66
CA GLY A 106 -1.24 1.60 11.64
C GLY A 106 -2.12 0.35 11.52
N GLU A 107 -1.99 -0.53 12.50
CA GLU A 107 -2.82 -1.73 12.65
C GLU A 107 -3.78 -1.58 13.83
N LEU A 108 -4.90 -2.32 13.80
CA LEU A 108 -5.85 -2.39 14.89
C LEU A 108 -6.07 -3.84 15.30
N SER A 109 -5.84 -4.16 16.56
CA SER A 109 -6.09 -5.50 17.12
C SER A 109 -6.95 -5.38 18.37
N HIS A 110 -8.16 -5.94 18.31
CA HIS A 110 -9.12 -5.96 19.42
C HIS A 110 -9.37 -4.56 20.02
N GLY A 111 -9.43 -3.53 19.18
CA GLY A 111 -9.59 -2.13 19.59
C GLY A 111 -8.30 -1.41 20.01
N HIS A 112 -7.17 -2.12 20.09
CA HIS A 112 -5.87 -1.52 20.39
C HIS A 112 -5.16 -1.14 19.10
N PHE A 113 -4.82 0.14 18.97
CA PHE A 113 -4.05 0.67 17.86
C PHE A 113 -2.55 0.36 18.05
N SER A 114 -1.91 -0.10 16.99
CA SER A 114 -0.47 -0.33 16.91
C SER A 114 0.11 0.58 15.83
N PRO A 115 1.13 1.41 16.13
CA PRO A 115 1.76 2.27 15.13
C PRO A 115 2.74 1.53 14.22
N LYS A 116 2.49 0.23 13.98
CA LYS A 116 3.24 -0.63 13.06
C LYS A 116 2.69 -0.44 11.65
N MET A 117 3.58 -0.26 10.67
CA MET A 117 3.24 -0.19 9.26
C MET A 117 4.25 -1.03 8.47
N ASP A 118 3.74 -2.01 7.72
CA ASP A 118 4.54 -2.78 6.78
C ASP A 118 4.87 -1.88 5.57
N HIS A 119 6.05 -2.06 4.96
CA HIS A 119 6.42 -1.39 3.71
C HIS A 119 5.40 -1.67 2.59
N LEU A 120 4.79 -2.86 2.62
CA LEU A 120 3.68 -3.25 1.74
C LEU A 120 2.59 -2.18 1.68
N VAL A 121 2.24 -1.51 2.80
CA VAL A 121 1.16 -0.50 2.86
C VAL A 121 1.45 0.70 1.94
N CYS A 122 2.69 0.89 1.50
CA CYS A 122 3.05 1.90 0.51
C CYS A 122 2.48 1.66 -0.89
N PHE A 123 1.67 0.62 -1.12
CA PHE A 123 0.84 0.47 -2.32
C PHE A 123 -0.35 1.46 -2.33
N LEU A 124 -0.79 1.86 -1.13
CA LEU A 124 -2.03 2.61 -0.93
C LEU A 124 -2.01 4.03 -1.54
N PRO A 125 -0.93 4.83 -1.44
CA PRO A 125 -0.89 6.14 -2.09
C PRO A 125 -1.18 6.07 -3.60
N GLY A 126 -0.53 5.15 -4.32
CA GLY A 126 -0.76 4.94 -5.75
C GLY A 126 -2.19 4.49 -6.05
N THR A 127 -2.74 3.58 -5.23
CA THR A 127 -4.13 3.14 -5.35
C THR A 127 -5.13 4.28 -5.11
N LEU A 128 -4.92 5.12 -4.09
CA LEU A 128 -5.76 6.28 -3.81
C LEU A 128 -5.70 7.31 -4.94
N ALA A 129 -4.49 7.59 -5.46
CA ALA A 129 -4.30 8.51 -6.58
C ALA A 129 -4.97 7.99 -7.87
N LEU A 130 -4.88 6.68 -8.13
CA LEU A 130 -5.59 6.01 -9.23
C LEU A 130 -7.11 6.13 -9.09
N GLY A 131 -7.63 5.98 -7.87
CA GLY A 131 -9.06 6.17 -7.59
C GLY A 131 -9.51 7.60 -7.86
N ALA A 132 -8.74 8.58 -7.38
CA ALA A 132 -9.01 10.00 -7.60
C ALA A 132 -9.01 10.37 -9.08
N HIS A 133 -8.01 9.93 -9.85
CA HIS A 133 -7.97 10.10 -11.32
C HIS A 133 -9.21 9.51 -12.01
N ASN A 134 -9.73 8.40 -11.50
CA ASN A 134 -10.89 7.73 -12.07
C ASN A 134 -12.25 8.32 -11.67
N GLY A 135 -12.28 9.48 -11.00
CA GLY A 135 -13.50 10.23 -10.69
C GLY A 135 -14.00 10.05 -9.25
N ILE A 136 -13.21 9.43 -8.37
CA ILE A 136 -13.54 9.34 -6.95
C ILE A 136 -13.15 10.67 -6.28
N THR A 137 -14.14 11.52 -6.01
CA THR A 137 -13.95 12.91 -5.53
C THR A 137 -13.82 13.05 -4.02
N SER A 138 -13.55 11.98 -3.29
CA SER A 138 -13.18 12.04 -1.87
C SER A 138 -11.78 12.66 -1.72
N ASP A 139 -11.36 12.85 -0.47
CA ASP A 139 -10.02 13.29 -0.05
C ASP A 139 -8.88 12.29 -0.41
N HIS A 140 -9.10 11.37 -1.34
CA HIS A 140 -8.14 10.32 -1.72
C HIS A 140 -6.83 10.90 -2.23
N MET A 141 -6.86 11.93 -3.08
CA MET A 141 -5.60 12.52 -3.58
C MET A 141 -4.83 13.24 -2.46
N GLU A 142 -5.52 13.92 -1.54
CA GLU A 142 -4.87 14.56 -0.39
C GLU A 142 -4.19 13.52 0.51
N ILE A 143 -4.91 12.43 0.83
CA ILE A 143 -4.37 11.32 1.62
C ILE A 143 -3.24 10.62 0.86
N ALA A 144 -3.36 10.45 -0.46
CA ALA A 144 -2.33 9.85 -1.31
C ALA A 144 -1.02 10.65 -1.23
N VAL A 145 -1.09 11.97 -1.40
CA VAL A 145 0.09 12.84 -1.30
C VAL A 145 0.71 12.76 0.09
N ALA A 146 -0.11 12.78 1.16
CA ALA A 146 0.36 12.71 2.53
C ALA A 146 1.03 11.36 2.87
N LEU A 147 0.44 10.24 2.42
CA LEU A 147 1.03 8.91 2.61
C LEU A 147 2.28 8.70 1.73
N MET A 148 2.32 9.30 0.54
CA MET A 148 3.48 9.21 -0.34
C MET A 148 4.71 9.88 0.29
N GLU A 149 4.53 11.04 0.92
CA GLU A 149 5.59 11.68 1.72
C GLU A 149 6.09 10.72 2.82
N THR A 150 5.17 10.11 3.59
CA THR A 150 5.54 9.15 4.63
C THR A 150 6.33 7.96 4.09
N CYS A 151 5.88 7.38 2.97
CA CYS A 151 6.56 6.25 2.33
C CYS A 151 7.96 6.65 1.82
N TYR A 152 8.13 7.86 1.28
CA TYR A 152 9.48 8.36 0.96
C TYR A 152 10.33 8.59 2.21
N GLN A 153 9.76 9.10 3.30
CA GLN A 153 10.45 9.26 4.59
C GLN A 153 10.89 7.92 5.20
N MET A 154 10.15 6.83 4.97
CA MET A 154 10.58 5.46 5.34
C MET A 154 11.90 5.05 4.68
N TYR A 155 12.22 5.58 3.49
CA TYR A 155 13.51 5.40 2.85
C TYR A 155 14.53 6.40 3.39
N ARG A 156 14.21 7.70 3.29
CA ARG A 156 15.15 8.80 3.56
C ARG A 156 15.68 8.84 5.00
N GLN A 157 14.88 8.40 5.97
CA GLN A 157 15.30 8.39 7.38
C GLN A 157 16.25 7.23 7.73
N MET A 158 16.45 6.26 6.83
CA MET A 158 17.39 5.15 6.99
C MET A 158 18.78 5.52 6.48
N GLU A 159 19.81 4.97 7.09
CA GLU A 159 21.21 5.31 6.78
C GLU A 159 21.64 4.86 5.36
N THR A 160 21.00 3.81 4.82
CA THR A 160 21.17 3.39 3.42
C THR A 160 20.23 4.13 2.45
N GLY A 161 19.26 4.90 2.94
CA GLY A 161 18.21 5.47 2.09
C GLY A 161 17.27 4.43 1.46
N LEU A 162 17.16 3.24 2.07
CA LEU A 162 16.25 2.15 1.68
C LEU A 162 15.31 1.83 2.85
N SER A 163 14.01 1.66 2.60
CA SER A 163 13.05 1.34 3.66
C SER A 163 13.27 -0.06 4.24
N PRO A 164 13.08 -0.26 5.55
CA PRO A 164 12.94 -1.59 6.14
C PRO A 164 11.63 -2.26 5.71
N GLU A 165 11.46 -3.55 6.01
CA GLU A 165 10.19 -4.26 5.81
C GLU A 165 9.06 -3.74 6.70
N ILE A 166 9.36 -3.35 7.95
CA ILE A 166 8.36 -2.89 8.91
C ILE A 166 8.90 -1.67 9.65
N SER A 167 8.07 -0.63 9.71
CA SER A 167 8.34 0.62 10.42
C SER A 167 7.39 0.78 11.61
N HIS A 168 7.89 1.35 12.70
CA HIS A 168 7.08 1.74 13.86
C HIS A 168 7.14 3.25 14.03
N PHE A 169 5.98 3.91 13.99
CA PHE A 169 5.91 5.36 14.08
C PHE A 169 5.79 5.83 15.54
N LEU A 170 6.51 6.89 15.89
CA LEU A 170 6.37 7.51 17.19
C LEU A 170 5.10 8.34 17.26
N LEU A 171 4.28 8.12 18.29
CA LEU A 171 3.04 8.88 18.55
C LEU A 171 3.25 10.06 19.52
N HIS A 172 4.41 10.10 20.18
CA HIS A 172 4.75 11.13 21.16
C HIS A 172 6.16 11.62 20.89
N ALA A 173 6.34 12.93 20.88
CA ALA A 173 7.64 13.54 20.63
C ALA A 173 8.60 13.22 21.78
N SER A 174 9.81 12.80 21.43
CA SER A 174 10.95 12.69 22.34
C SER A 174 12.11 13.50 21.77
N GLN A 175 12.93 14.12 22.62
CA GLN A 175 14.03 14.96 22.13
C GLN A 175 15.00 14.14 21.28
N GLY A 176 15.24 14.58 20.04
CA GLY A 176 16.19 13.97 19.12
C GLY A 176 15.71 12.69 18.43
N SER A 177 14.43 12.30 18.57
CA SER A 177 13.91 11.13 17.87
C SER A 177 13.52 11.42 16.41
N LYS A 178 13.72 10.41 15.56
CA LYS A 178 13.18 10.32 14.20
C LYS A 178 11.71 9.87 14.27
N ASP A 179 10.91 10.13 13.24
CA ASP A 179 9.51 9.66 13.21
C ASP A 179 9.40 8.13 13.23
N ILE A 180 10.41 7.47 12.67
CA ILE A 180 10.41 6.05 12.36
C ILE A 180 11.45 5.32 13.21
N ASP A 181 10.97 4.36 14.00
CA ASP A 181 11.76 3.36 14.68
C ASP A 181 11.67 2.01 13.93
N VAL A 182 12.77 1.26 13.94
CA VAL A 182 12.89 -0.01 13.23
C VAL A 182 13.46 -1.05 14.17
N LYS A 183 12.65 -2.07 14.45
CA LYS A 183 13.08 -3.19 15.30
C LYS A 183 14.20 -3.96 14.60
N PRO A 184 15.18 -4.53 15.33
CA PRO A 184 16.29 -5.25 14.72
C PRO A 184 15.90 -6.35 13.72
N ALA A 185 14.81 -7.08 13.99
CA ALA A 185 14.33 -8.14 13.10
C ALA A 185 13.73 -7.62 11.78
N ASP A 186 13.34 -6.35 11.74
CA ASP A 186 12.57 -5.75 10.65
C ASP A 186 13.44 -4.92 9.70
N ARG A 187 14.74 -4.76 10.00
CA ARG A 187 15.70 -3.92 9.26
C ARG A 187 16.03 -4.38 7.85
N HIS A 188 15.49 -5.50 7.41
CA HIS A 188 15.79 -6.04 6.09
C HIS A 188 15.05 -5.26 5.00
N ASN A 189 15.63 -5.22 3.81
CA ASN A 189 14.99 -4.71 2.60
C ASN A 189 15.06 -5.81 1.54
N LEU A 190 13.90 -6.14 0.97
CA LEU A 190 13.77 -7.21 -0.01
C LEU A 190 13.69 -6.72 -1.45
N LEU A 191 14.11 -5.48 -1.72
CA LEU A 191 14.03 -4.81 -3.02
C LEU A 191 12.60 -4.54 -3.51
N ARG A 192 11.67 -4.37 -2.57
CA ARG A 192 10.23 -4.28 -2.82
C ARG A 192 9.80 -3.03 -3.61
N PRO A 193 8.67 -3.11 -4.36
CA PRO A 193 8.29 -2.10 -5.34
C PRO A 193 7.34 -1.01 -4.83
N GLU A 194 6.64 -1.20 -3.72
CA GLU A 194 5.37 -0.50 -3.44
C GLU A 194 5.52 1.03 -3.37
N THR A 195 6.66 1.51 -2.86
CA THR A 195 6.96 2.95 -2.88
C THR A 195 7.18 3.48 -4.28
N VAL A 196 7.97 2.81 -5.13
CA VAL A 196 8.21 3.26 -6.51
C VAL A 196 6.99 3.04 -7.42
N GLU A 197 6.12 2.07 -7.11
CA GLU A 197 4.78 1.94 -7.70
C GLU A 197 3.96 3.20 -7.42
N SER A 198 3.86 3.60 -6.15
CA SER A 198 3.09 4.77 -5.77
C SER A 198 3.68 6.07 -6.35
N LEU A 199 5.01 6.22 -6.39
CA LEU A 199 5.66 7.36 -7.06
C LEU A 199 5.26 7.45 -8.53
N PHE A 200 5.22 6.32 -9.25
CA PHE A 200 4.78 6.27 -10.64
C PHE A 200 3.36 6.81 -10.81
N TYR A 201 2.39 6.35 -10.01
CA TYR A 201 1.02 6.85 -10.09
C TYR A 201 0.92 8.34 -9.74
N LEU A 202 1.57 8.76 -8.66
CA LEU A 202 1.54 10.16 -8.22
C LEU A 202 2.16 11.08 -9.28
N TYR A 203 3.29 10.71 -9.89
CA TYR A 203 3.88 11.45 -10.99
C TYR A 203 2.93 11.53 -12.20
N ARG A 204 2.35 10.40 -12.63
CA ARG A 204 1.43 10.36 -13.79
C ARG A 204 0.21 11.24 -13.62
N PHE A 205 -0.35 11.34 -12.41
CA PHE A 205 -1.59 12.08 -12.18
C PHE A 205 -1.38 13.54 -11.75
N THR A 206 -0.20 13.90 -11.24
CA THR A 206 0.08 15.26 -10.76
C THR A 206 1.05 16.04 -11.64
N GLY A 207 1.93 15.34 -12.38
CA GLY A 207 3.04 15.94 -13.12
C GLY A 207 4.15 16.53 -12.22
N ASP A 208 4.10 16.31 -10.90
CA ASP A 208 5.09 16.85 -9.97
C ASP A 208 6.40 16.04 -10.06
N THR A 209 7.46 16.67 -10.57
CA THR A 209 8.75 16.03 -10.84
C THR A 209 9.47 15.59 -9.58
N LYS A 210 9.08 16.07 -8.39
CA LYS A 210 9.69 15.61 -7.13
C LYS A 210 9.57 14.09 -6.95
N TYR A 211 8.50 13.49 -7.49
CA TYR A 211 8.29 12.05 -7.40
C TYR A 211 9.31 11.28 -8.24
N GLN A 212 9.77 11.86 -9.35
CA GLN A 212 10.89 11.31 -10.12
C GLN A 212 12.20 11.48 -9.35
N ASP A 213 12.45 12.65 -8.76
CA ASP A 213 13.66 12.86 -7.95
C ASP A 213 13.77 11.85 -6.78
N TRP A 214 12.65 11.60 -6.09
CA TRP A 214 12.57 10.60 -5.02
C TRP A 214 12.81 9.18 -5.55
N GLY A 215 12.21 8.83 -6.69
CA GLY A 215 12.46 7.52 -7.34
C GLY A 215 13.92 7.35 -7.75
N TRP A 216 14.55 8.42 -8.23
CA TRP A 216 15.95 8.42 -8.64
C TRP A 216 16.88 8.22 -7.44
N GLU A 217 16.63 8.91 -6.33
CA GLU A 217 17.36 8.70 -5.08
C GLU A 217 17.28 7.24 -4.60
N ILE A 218 16.08 6.65 -4.63
CA ILE A 218 15.87 5.24 -4.25
C ILE A 218 16.66 4.31 -5.18
N LEU A 219 16.62 4.52 -6.50
CA LEU A 219 17.38 3.72 -7.47
C LEU A 219 18.89 3.82 -7.24
N GLN A 220 19.40 5.02 -6.95
CA GLN A 220 20.80 5.24 -6.64
C GLN A 220 21.22 4.47 -5.36
N ASN A 221 20.36 4.44 -4.35
CA ASN A 221 20.59 3.66 -3.12
C ASN A 221 20.55 2.15 -3.36
N PHE A 222 19.63 1.64 -4.19
CA PHE A 222 19.67 0.23 -4.62
C PHE A 222 21.00 -0.07 -5.33
N ASN A 223 21.40 0.76 -6.29
CA ASN A 223 22.66 0.58 -7.01
C ASN A 223 23.89 0.60 -6.10
N LYS A 224 23.88 1.44 -5.06
CA LYS A 224 24.98 1.59 -4.12
C LYS A 224 25.08 0.44 -3.11
N TYR A 225 23.95 0.01 -2.54
CA TYR A 225 23.96 -0.88 -1.37
C TYR A 225 23.55 -2.33 -1.68
N THR A 226 22.94 -2.59 -2.83
CA THR A 226 22.39 -3.93 -3.14
C THR A 226 22.96 -4.56 -4.41
N ARG A 227 23.78 -3.84 -5.20
CA ARG A 227 24.40 -4.37 -6.43
C ARG A 227 25.48 -5.42 -6.13
N VAL A 228 25.41 -6.55 -6.82
CA VAL A 228 26.43 -7.61 -6.76
C VAL A 228 27.43 -7.42 -7.91
N PRO A 229 28.77 -7.40 -7.67
CA PRO A 229 29.75 -7.10 -8.72
C PRO A 229 29.72 -8.04 -9.93
N SER A 230 29.42 -9.33 -9.73
CA SER A 230 29.32 -10.33 -10.78
C SER A 230 28.01 -10.27 -11.58
N GLY A 231 27.05 -9.46 -11.15
CA GLY A 231 25.75 -9.31 -11.79
C GLY A 231 24.59 -9.55 -10.82
N GLY A 232 23.51 -8.79 -11.02
CA GLY A 232 22.32 -8.85 -10.18
C GLY A 232 22.36 -7.90 -8.98
N TYR A 233 21.28 -7.98 -8.20
CA TYR A 233 21.06 -7.24 -6.97
C TYR A 233 20.65 -8.23 -5.87
N THR A 234 20.79 -7.87 -4.61
CA THR A 234 20.44 -8.75 -3.48
C THR A 234 19.65 -8.01 -2.43
N SER A 235 18.65 -8.67 -1.85
CA SER A 235 18.08 -8.26 -0.58
C SER A 235 19.17 -8.10 0.48
N ILE A 236 18.95 -7.21 1.44
CA ILE A 236 19.92 -6.87 2.51
C ILE A 236 19.25 -7.02 3.89
N ASN A 237 20.02 -7.40 4.91
CA ASN A 237 19.48 -7.60 6.28
C ASN A 237 19.39 -6.30 7.08
N ASN A 238 20.17 -5.27 6.73
CA ASN A 238 20.30 -4.09 7.58
C ASN A 238 20.37 -2.78 6.80
N VAL A 239 19.21 -2.14 6.62
CA VAL A 239 19.10 -0.79 6.02
C VAL A 239 19.71 0.33 6.87
N GLN A 240 20.03 0.06 8.14
CA GLN A 240 20.60 1.04 9.07
C GLN A 240 22.13 0.99 9.14
N ASN A 241 22.78 0.06 8.42
CA ASN A 241 24.23 -0.06 8.40
C ASN A 241 24.80 0.05 6.97
N PRO A 242 25.12 1.27 6.49
CA PRO A 242 25.61 1.47 5.14
C PRO A 242 27.00 0.88 4.90
N THR A 243 27.77 0.60 5.96
CA THR A 243 29.10 -0.03 5.85
C THR A 243 29.04 -1.54 5.75
N SER A 244 27.97 -2.15 6.29
CA SER A 244 27.72 -3.58 6.23
C SER A 244 26.22 -3.83 6.14
N PRO A 245 25.62 -3.69 4.95
CA PRO A 245 24.18 -3.89 4.76
C PRO A 245 23.77 -5.38 4.85
N GLU A 246 24.74 -6.30 4.87
CA GLU A 246 24.54 -7.74 5.04
C GLU A 246 23.65 -8.38 3.94
N PRO A 247 24.20 -8.62 2.74
CA PRO A 247 23.51 -9.31 1.65
C PRO A 247 22.87 -10.65 2.06
N ARG A 248 21.67 -10.93 1.54
CA ARG A 248 20.91 -12.16 1.78
C ARG A 248 21.03 -13.22 0.67
N ASP A 249 21.80 -12.92 -0.37
CA ASP A 249 22.00 -13.80 -1.54
C ASP A 249 20.68 -14.20 -2.22
N LYS A 250 19.80 -13.22 -2.41
CA LYS A 250 18.52 -13.43 -3.08
C LYS A 250 18.08 -12.18 -3.85
N MET A 251 17.76 -12.36 -5.12
CA MET A 251 17.07 -11.37 -5.94
C MET A 251 15.64 -11.87 -6.18
N GLU A 252 14.67 -11.24 -5.52
CA GLU A 252 13.27 -11.61 -5.72
C GLU A 252 12.81 -11.24 -7.15
N SER A 253 11.89 -12.03 -7.71
CA SER A 253 11.42 -11.82 -9.10
C SER A 253 10.83 -10.43 -9.31
N PHE A 254 10.13 -9.90 -8.30
CA PHE A 254 9.49 -8.59 -8.35
C PHE A 254 10.48 -7.42 -8.46
N PHE A 255 11.78 -7.59 -8.16
CA PHE A 255 12.73 -6.51 -8.39
C PHE A 255 12.79 -6.15 -9.89
N LEU A 256 12.84 -7.17 -10.74
CA LEU A 256 12.80 -6.99 -12.20
C LEU A 256 11.37 -6.81 -12.71
N GLY A 257 10.42 -7.58 -12.15
CA GLY A 257 9.02 -7.56 -12.55
C GLY A 257 8.33 -6.23 -12.25
N GLU A 258 8.69 -5.57 -11.16
CA GLU A 258 7.94 -4.44 -10.61
C GLU A 258 8.83 -3.24 -10.35
N THR A 259 9.82 -3.37 -9.44
CA THR A 259 10.62 -2.23 -8.97
C THR A 259 11.27 -1.49 -10.13
N LEU A 260 11.98 -2.22 -11.01
CA LEU A 260 12.61 -1.61 -12.19
C LEU A 260 11.60 -1.18 -13.26
N LYS A 261 10.46 -1.87 -13.38
CA LYS A 261 9.41 -1.51 -14.35
C LYS A 261 8.76 -0.17 -13.98
N TYR A 262 8.38 0.00 -12.72
CA TYR A 262 7.80 1.26 -12.24
C TYR A 262 8.80 2.40 -12.28
N LEU A 263 10.07 2.18 -11.93
CA LEU A 263 11.12 3.19 -12.10
C LEU A 263 11.31 3.58 -13.57
N PHE A 264 11.33 2.63 -14.49
CA PHE A 264 11.40 2.91 -15.92
C PHE A 264 10.20 3.76 -16.39
N LEU A 265 8.99 3.42 -15.98
CA LEU A 265 7.77 4.14 -16.35
C LEU A 265 7.67 5.53 -15.68
N LEU A 266 8.21 5.67 -14.46
CA LEU A 266 8.29 6.93 -13.72
C LEU A 266 9.20 7.93 -14.43
N PHE A 267 10.31 7.47 -15.02
CA PHE A 267 11.25 8.32 -15.77
C PHE A 267 10.94 8.44 -17.26
N SER A 268 9.87 7.82 -17.73
CA SER A 268 9.46 7.93 -19.14
C SER A 268 8.91 9.33 -19.42
N ASP A 269 9.50 10.01 -20.41
CA ASP A 269 8.94 11.25 -20.98
C ASP A 269 7.65 10.99 -21.78
N ASP A 270 7.44 9.75 -22.21
CA ASP A 270 6.21 9.31 -22.87
C ASP A 270 5.13 8.98 -21.82
N VAL A 271 4.21 9.92 -21.60
CA VAL A 271 3.05 9.77 -20.72
C VAL A 271 1.94 8.88 -21.29
N ASP A 272 1.99 8.55 -22.58
CA ASP A 272 1.07 7.62 -23.24
C ASP A 272 1.56 6.17 -23.21
N LEU A 273 2.85 5.96 -22.94
CA LEU A 273 3.39 4.63 -22.65
C LEU A 273 2.65 4.02 -21.46
N LEU A 274 1.96 2.90 -21.71
CA LEU A 274 1.05 2.23 -20.76
C LEU A 274 0.04 3.18 -20.13
N ASN A 275 -0.65 3.95 -20.98
CA ASN A 275 -1.70 4.89 -20.60
C ASN A 275 -2.72 4.25 -19.62
N LEU A 276 -2.87 4.89 -18.44
CA LEU A 276 -3.67 4.40 -17.31
C LEU A 276 -5.19 4.50 -17.51
N ASP A 277 -5.65 5.11 -18.59
CA ASP A 277 -7.05 5.04 -19.02
C ASP A 277 -7.34 3.78 -19.85
N LYS A 278 -6.30 3.13 -20.38
CA LYS A 278 -6.39 1.93 -21.24
C LYS A 278 -5.91 0.66 -20.55
N PHE A 279 -5.02 0.79 -19.57
CA PHE A 279 -4.44 -0.34 -18.84
C PHE A 279 -4.61 -0.19 -17.33
N VAL A 280 -4.77 -1.33 -16.67
CA VAL A 280 -4.69 -1.45 -15.21
C VAL A 280 -3.64 -2.51 -14.88
N PHE A 281 -2.69 -2.16 -14.02
CA PHE A 281 -1.65 -3.09 -13.57
C PHE A 281 -2.22 -4.07 -12.56
N ASN A 282 -1.91 -5.36 -12.64
CA ASN A 282 -2.15 -6.27 -11.52
C ASN A 282 -1.20 -5.95 -10.33
N THR A 283 -1.30 -6.68 -9.21
CA THR A 283 -0.43 -6.45 -8.03
C THR A 283 1.04 -6.87 -8.24
N GLU A 284 1.40 -7.38 -9.42
CA GLU A 284 2.79 -7.74 -9.76
C GLU A 284 3.28 -6.93 -10.99
N ALA A 285 2.79 -5.69 -11.10
CA ALA A 285 3.08 -4.74 -12.17
C ALA A 285 2.89 -5.26 -13.61
N HIS A 286 2.04 -6.25 -13.86
CA HIS A 286 1.67 -6.68 -15.20
C HIS A 286 0.46 -5.90 -15.72
N PRO A 287 0.60 -5.10 -16.80
CA PRO A 287 -0.52 -4.32 -17.34
C PRO A 287 -1.53 -5.24 -18.03
N LEU A 288 -2.80 -5.05 -17.69
CA LEU A 288 -3.94 -5.71 -18.31
C LEU A 288 -4.84 -4.65 -18.96
N PRO A 289 -5.44 -4.93 -20.12
CA PRO A 289 -6.33 -3.96 -20.76
C PRO A 289 -7.60 -3.74 -19.94
N VAL A 290 -8.05 -2.49 -19.87
CA VAL A 290 -9.38 -2.12 -19.42
C VAL A 290 -10.39 -2.58 -20.48
N TRP A 291 -11.52 -3.12 -20.05
CA TRP A 291 -12.59 -3.57 -20.95
C TRP A 291 -13.42 -2.38 -21.42
N THR A 292 -12.86 -1.62 -22.37
CA THR A 292 -13.61 -0.64 -23.14
C THR A 292 -14.61 -1.40 -24.01
N SER A 293 -15.90 -1.10 -23.83
CA SER A 293 -17.04 -1.71 -24.54
C SER A 293 -16.79 -2.04 -26.00
#